data_AF-A0A2V7XGS9-F1
#
_entry.id   AF-A0A2V7XGS9-F1
#
_cell.length_a   1.000
_cell.length_b   1.000
_cell.length_c   1.000
_cell.angle_alpha   90.00
_cell.angle_beta   90.00
_cell.angle_gamma   90.00
#
_symmetry.space_group_name_H-M   'P 1'
#
loop_
_entity.id
_entity.type
_entity.pdbx_description
1 polymer ?
#
loop_
_entity_poly.entity_id
_entity_poly.type
_entity_poly.pdbx_seq_one_letter_code
_entity_poly.pdbx_strand_id
1 'polypeptide(L)'
;MALASLASAAGAVPPSEATVFIRVFGAVRAERQGAWKEVVERDDVELATGSGFVVSPSGYILTNHHVVSGEDVTLERGGRPVHLNLEVKRVDVVFPSTGARLEARVESSDPDLDLAVLSVPASDLPFVALGDSDALEPGQPIQVLGFPFGRAADVGRPAGGDMAPQPTLTRGSVAALRAGDGGDARYIQTDASVHPGSSGGPMVDEDGRAVGVIRMMLGRESGPAFGIPINRAKDFLDRSGLERIFPARRLALGPLQAFDWKGLRLRLPDGFDDVSRARLRVEDGEPDGVMLMVDRVASPLALAAVEAALTEGKTFGGFTGTERSRSRPVTLAGHPALVGWARGRSPSAPEGGAVDMEYAVVDLGKEKIAARYVGPADQVAFNRAVFRASVETLEADPLLSAEIAAAPAESFEPVPLPEPEAPAIVMPRKWAHEPTAPVACRAMPPPDAALSASPEGDFTVAFRAAWWRAAALAPEAAATACGWTRRSAGPAAYSRRHVLLGVTIGAEGEWIAGGDGLLRLEVEAPEAKLPLLRDLFTAWVKAAAAPHSRWGPPEPGR
;
A
#
# COMPACT_ATOMS: atom_id res chain seq x y z
N MET A 1 25.35 4.32 11.98
CA MET A 1 25.72 4.19 10.55
C MET A 1 25.99 2.72 10.28
N ALA A 2 25.25 2.12 9.35
CA ALA A 2 25.28 0.72 8.90
C ALA A 2 24.75 -0.40 9.84
N LEU A 3 23.43 -0.47 10.05
CA LEU A 3 22.71 -1.71 10.39
C LEU A 3 21.38 -1.89 9.61
N ALA A 4 21.12 -1.05 8.60
CA ALA A 4 19.86 -1.01 7.86
C ALA A 4 19.94 -1.55 6.41
N SER A 5 20.92 -2.39 6.08
CA SER A 5 21.25 -2.69 4.67
C SER A 5 21.19 -4.17 4.25
N LEU A 6 20.60 -5.07 5.04
CA LEU A 6 20.48 -6.49 4.62
C LEU A 6 19.07 -7.07 4.66
N ALA A 7 18.07 -6.35 5.17
CA ALA A 7 16.68 -6.84 5.18
C ALA A 7 15.92 -6.58 3.86
N SER A 8 16.43 -5.70 2.99
CA SER A 8 15.72 -5.24 1.78
C SER A 8 15.91 -6.15 0.55
N ALA A 9 16.58 -7.30 0.66
CA ALA A 9 16.88 -8.18 -0.47
C ALA A 9 16.54 -9.67 -0.24
N ALA A 10 15.94 -10.04 0.90
CA ALA A 10 15.40 -11.37 1.11
C ALA A 10 13.98 -11.45 0.49
N GLY A 11 13.90 -11.25 -0.82
CA GLY A 11 12.69 -11.47 -1.59
C GLY A 11 12.26 -12.92 -1.44
N ALA A 12 11.08 -13.12 -0.84
CA ALA A 12 10.23 -14.32 -0.89
C ALA A 12 10.92 -15.56 -1.46
N VAL A 13 11.62 -16.29 -0.59
CA VAL A 13 11.95 -17.69 -0.86
C VAL A 13 10.62 -18.42 -1.14
N PRO A 14 10.55 -19.36 -2.10
CA PRO A 14 9.32 -20.10 -2.37
C PRO A 14 8.66 -20.55 -1.05
N PRO A 15 7.35 -20.32 -0.83
CA PRO A 15 6.72 -20.62 0.45
C PRO A 15 6.94 -22.06 0.94
N SER A 16 7.21 -22.98 0.01
CA SER A 16 7.59 -24.37 0.30
C SER A 16 8.86 -24.51 1.13
N GLU A 17 9.86 -23.63 0.95
CA GLU A 17 11.12 -23.68 1.71
C GLU A 17 10.97 -23.14 3.13
N ALA A 18 10.01 -22.24 3.34
CA ALA A 18 9.67 -21.70 4.65
C ALA A 18 8.58 -22.51 5.38
N THR A 19 7.96 -23.49 4.70
CA THR A 19 6.99 -24.41 5.30
C THR A 19 7.74 -25.54 6.03
N VAL A 20 7.42 -25.73 7.31
CA VAL A 20 8.14 -26.65 8.21
C VAL A 20 7.23 -27.77 8.72
N PHE A 21 7.82 -28.95 8.91
CA PHE A 21 7.11 -30.11 9.44
C PHE A 21 7.25 -30.14 10.96
N ILE A 22 6.12 -30.20 11.68
CA ILE A 22 6.09 -30.18 13.14
C ILE A 22 5.85 -31.60 13.66
N ARG A 23 6.65 -31.99 14.65
CA ARG A 23 6.54 -33.27 15.36
C ARG A 23 6.39 -32.99 16.85
N VAL A 24 5.39 -33.59 17.46
CA VAL A 24 5.13 -33.41 18.89
C VAL A 24 5.36 -34.72 19.60
N PHE A 25 6.22 -34.70 20.61
CA PHE A 25 6.59 -35.84 21.42
C PHE A 25 6.14 -35.64 22.85
N GLY A 26 5.78 -36.74 23.49
CA GLY A 26 5.32 -36.68 24.86
C GLY A 26 5.06 -38.02 25.49
N ALA A 27 4.38 -37.96 26.62
CA ALA A 27 3.94 -39.12 27.37
C ALA A 27 2.49 -39.44 27.01
N VAL A 28 2.19 -40.72 26.80
CA VAL A 28 0.83 -41.24 26.64
C VAL A 28 0.50 -42.08 27.86
N ARG A 29 -0.55 -41.69 28.58
CA ARG A 29 -1.14 -42.49 29.63
C ARG A 29 -2.51 -42.97 29.17
N ALA A 30 -2.59 -44.27 28.89
CA ALA A 30 -3.85 -44.91 28.49
C ALA A 30 -4.53 -45.52 29.72
N GLU A 31 -5.74 -45.07 30.03
CA GLU A 31 -6.60 -45.67 31.05
C GLU A 31 -7.69 -46.50 30.38
N ARG A 32 -7.67 -47.82 30.63
CA ARG A 32 -8.69 -48.74 30.13
C ARG A 32 -9.53 -49.28 31.28
N GLN A 33 -10.85 -49.12 31.17
CA GLN A 33 -11.79 -49.72 32.11
C GLN A 33 -12.19 -51.14 31.66
N GLY A 34 -11.74 -52.14 32.42
CA GLY A 34 -12.12 -53.55 32.30
C GLY A 34 -12.65 -54.10 33.63
N ALA A 35 -12.45 -55.40 33.90
CA ALA A 35 -12.70 -55.96 35.24
C ALA A 35 -11.78 -55.37 36.32
N TRP A 36 -10.67 -54.75 35.90
CA TRP A 36 -9.70 -53.99 36.69
C TRP A 36 -9.25 -52.75 35.88
N LYS A 37 -8.76 -51.69 36.55
CA LYS A 37 -8.20 -50.49 35.90
C LYS A 37 -6.77 -50.79 35.43
N GLU A 38 -6.54 -50.76 34.12
CA GLU A 38 -5.21 -50.90 33.52
C GLU A 38 -4.72 -49.52 33.08
N VAL A 39 -3.53 -49.12 33.56
CA VAL A 39 -2.86 -47.87 33.18
C VAL A 39 -1.58 -48.25 32.46
N VAL A 40 -1.45 -47.85 31.21
CA VAL A 40 -0.22 -48.01 30.42
C VAL A 40 0.38 -46.63 30.18
N GLU A 41 1.62 -46.45 30.59
CA GLU A 41 2.38 -45.20 30.39
C GLU A 41 3.55 -45.46 29.43
N ARG A 42 3.68 -44.58 28.44
CA ARG A 42 4.75 -44.61 27.44
C ARG A 42 5.29 -43.20 27.26
N ASP A 43 6.59 -43.04 27.44
CA ASP A 43 7.31 -41.79 27.19
C ASP A 43 7.93 -41.76 25.79
N ASP A 44 8.24 -40.55 25.31
CA ASP A 44 8.86 -40.25 24.01
C ASP A 44 8.08 -40.82 22.81
N VAL A 45 6.75 -40.77 22.90
CA VAL A 45 5.84 -41.15 21.81
C VAL A 45 5.58 -39.93 20.93
N GLU A 46 5.65 -40.10 19.60
CA GLU A 46 5.16 -39.10 18.64
C GLU A 46 3.64 -39.01 18.76
N LEU A 47 3.15 -37.96 19.43
CA LEU A 47 1.75 -37.73 19.75
C LEU A 47 0.98 -37.18 18.56
N ALA A 48 1.60 -36.25 17.83
CA ALA A 48 0.99 -35.54 16.72
C ALA A 48 2.03 -35.08 15.71
N THR A 49 1.57 -34.84 14.48
CA THR A 49 2.32 -34.16 13.44
C THR A 49 1.47 -33.09 12.80
N GLY A 50 2.11 -32.05 12.28
CA GLY A 50 1.42 -30.94 11.65
C GLY A 50 2.34 -30.14 10.74
N SER A 51 1.80 -29.05 10.22
CA SER A 51 2.53 -28.08 9.42
C SER A 51 2.72 -26.79 10.21
N GLY A 52 3.75 -26.05 9.86
CA GLY A 52 3.92 -24.65 10.26
C GLY A 52 4.64 -23.90 9.15
N PHE A 53 4.85 -22.61 9.35
CA PHE A 53 5.69 -21.83 8.45
C PHE A 53 6.43 -20.73 9.20
N VAL A 54 7.66 -20.48 8.77
CA VAL A 54 8.52 -19.43 9.32
C VAL A 54 7.95 -18.07 8.90
N VAL A 55 7.76 -17.17 9.86
CA VAL A 55 7.22 -15.81 9.65
C VAL A 55 8.24 -14.70 9.91
N SER A 56 9.40 -15.07 10.42
CA SER A 56 10.50 -14.14 10.70
C SER A 56 11.84 -14.81 10.44
N PRO A 57 12.84 -14.12 9.89
CA PRO A 57 14.19 -14.67 9.73
C PRO A 57 14.86 -15.03 11.06
N SER A 58 14.31 -14.55 12.19
CA SER A 58 14.80 -14.83 13.55
C SER A 58 14.27 -16.13 14.18
N GLY A 59 13.61 -17.00 13.40
CA GLY A 59 13.24 -18.34 13.87
C GLY A 59 11.83 -18.47 14.45
N TYR A 60 10.93 -17.53 14.17
CA TYR A 60 9.53 -17.62 14.61
C TYR A 60 8.66 -18.35 13.58
N ILE A 61 7.80 -19.24 14.06
CA ILE A 61 6.97 -20.12 13.24
C ILE A 61 5.52 -20.05 13.70
N LEU A 62 4.59 -19.89 12.76
CA LEU A 62 3.15 -20.03 13.02
C LEU A 62 2.70 -21.48 12.80
N THR A 63 1.80 -21.95 13.68
CA THR A 63 1.07 -23.21 13.54
C THR A 63 -0.26 -23.13 14.30
N ASN A 64 -1.00 -24.24 14.41
CA ASN A 64 -2.21 -24.31 15.21
C ASN A 64 -1.93 -24.71 16.67
N HIS A 65 -2.80 -24.27 17.56
CA HIS A 65 -2.78 -24.68 18.97
C HIS A 65 -2.93 -26.20 19.11
N HIS A 66 -3.94 -26.79 18.45
CA HIS A 66 -4.23 -28.23 18.57
C HIS A 66 -3.08 -29.13 18.09
N VAL A 67 -2.18 -28.62 17.25
CA VAL A 67 -0.98 -29.36 16.83
C VAL A 67 -0.03 -29.53 18.01
N VAL A 68 0.09 -28.54 18.89
CA VAL A 68 1.11 -28.46 19.95
C VAL A 68 0.57 -28.67 21.36
N SER A 69 -0.74 -28.80 21.55
CA SER A 69 -1.37 -28.81 22.89
C SER A 69 -1.67 -30.19 23.48
N GLY A 70 -1.55 -31.28 22.71
CA GLY A 70 -1.75 -32.65 23.20
C GLY A 70 -3.12 -32.85 23.86
N GLU A 71 -4.19 -32.83 23.07
CA GLU A 71 -5.55 -32.98 23.59
C GLU A 71 -5.84 -34.42 24.06
N ASP A 72 -6.56 -34.57 25.18
CA ASP A 72 -7.02 -35.87 25.66
C ASP A 72 -7.96 -36.51 24.64
N VAL A 73 -7.66 -37.74 24.21
CA VAL A 73 -8.47 -38.46 23.21
C VAL A 73 -9.20 -39.62 23.86
N THR A 74 -10.51 -39.69 23.65
CA THR A 74 -11.29 -40.90 23.98
C THR A 74 -11.51 -41.71 22.71
N LEU A 75 -10.96 -42.91 22.66
CA LEU A 75 -11.11 -43.84 21.53
C LEU A 75 -12.01 -45.01 21.93
N GLU A 76 -12.82 -45.50 21.01
CA GLU A 76 -13.51 -46.79 21.19
C GLU A 76 -12.65 -47.92 20.62
N ARG A 77 -12.16 -48.81 21.49
CA ARG A 77 -11.39 -50.00 21.07
C ARG A 77 -12.08 -51.26 21.57
N GLY A 78 -12.69 -52.00 20.63
CA GLY A 78 -13.44 -53.22 20.95
C GLY A 78 -14.72 -52.95 21.75
N GLY A 79 -15.42 -51.85 21.46
CA GLY A 79 -16.67 -51.46 22.13
C GLY A 79 -16.53 -50.90 23.54
N ARG A 80 -15.33 -50.44 23.93
CA ARG A 80 -15.06 -49.81 25.23
C ARG A 80 -14.28 -48.50 25.06
N PRO A 81 -14.57 -47.47 25.87
CA PRO A 81 -13.79 -46.24 25.87
C PRO A 81 -12.40 -46.49 26.44
N VAL A 82 -11.39 -45.96 25.75
CA VAL A 82 -10.01 -45.84 26.21
C VAL A 82 -9.72 -44.35 26.27
N HIS A 83 -9.47 -43.85 27.47
CA HIS A 83 -9.07 -42.46 27.67
C HIS A 83 -7.55 -42.38 27.55
N LEU A 84 -7.07 -41.59 26.60
CA LEU A 84 -5.66 -41.29 26.42
C LEU A 84 -5.42 -39.90 26.99
N ASN A 85 -4.66 -39.84 28.08
CA ASN A 85 -4.09 -38.60 28.56
C ASN A 85 -2.76 -38.36 27.86
N LEU A 86 -2.66 -37.24 27.15
CA LEU A 86 -1.47 -36.86 26.40
C LEU A 86 -0.76 -35.73 27.12
N GLU A 87 0.54 -35.88 27.37
CA GLU A 87 1.36 -34.81 27.92
C GLU A 87 2.47 -34.46 26.92
N VAL A 88 2.43 -33.25 26.36
CA VAL A 88 3.46 -32.76 25.46
C VAL A 88 4.75 -32.47 26.25
N LYS A 89 5.86 -33.09 25.83
CA LYS A 89 7.19 -32.90 26.44
C LYS A 89 8.14 -32.13 25.53
N ARG A 90 8.01 -32.29 24.21
CA ARG A 90 8.92 -31.72 23.22
C ARG A 90 8.18 -31.45 21.92
N VAL A 91 8.46 -30.31 21.31
CA VAL A 91 8.03 -29.97 19.95
C VAL A 91 9.27 -29.80 19.09
N ASP A 92 9.36 -30.54 17.99
CA ASP A 92 10.45 -30.43 17.03
C ASP A 92 9.94 -29.85 15.72
N VAL A 93 10.73 -28.94 15.16
CA VAL A 93 10.54 -28.35 13.84
C VAL A 93 11.57 -28.95 12.90
N VAL A 94 11.10 -29.50 11.79
CA VAL A 94 11.95 -30.06 10.74
C VAL A 94 11.85 -29.19 9.48
N PHE A 95 13.00 -28.74 9.00
CA PHE A 95 13.15 -27.93 7.78
C PHE A 95 13.40 -28.85 6.58
N PRO A 96 12.42 -29.06 5.67
CA PRO A 96 12.57 -30.03 4.59
C PRO A 96 13.71 -29.71 3.62
N SER A 97 14.02 -28.43 3.43
CA SER A 97 15.06 -27.93 2.51
C SER A 97 16.47 -28.32 2.97
N THR A 98 16.73 -28.36 4.27
CA THR A 98 18.04 -28.65 4.85
C THR A 98 18.11 -30.01 5.56
N GLY A 99 16.95 -30.59 5.90
CA GLY A 99 16.84 -31.74 6.79
C GLY A 99 17.11 -31.41 8.27
N ALA A 100 17.32 -30.12 8.61
CA ALA A 100 17.60 -29.72 9.97
C ALA A 100 16.39 -29.97 10.88
N ARG A 101 16.64 -30.48 12.07
CA ARG A 101 15.66 -30.68 13.14
C ARG A 101 16.08 -29.83 14.33
N LEU A 102 15.20 -28.93 14.75
CA LEU A 102 15.42 -28.06 15.89
C LEU A 102 14.30 -28.26 16.90
N GLU A 103 14.66 -28.38 18.17
CA GLU A 103 13.69 -28.31 19.25
C GLU A 103 13.16 -26.89 19.35
N ALA A 104 11.83 -26.76 19.38
CA ALA A 104 11.13 -25.50 19.40
C ALA A 104 10.52 -25.23 20.77
N ARG A 105 10.42 -23.94 21.11
CA ARG A 105 9.69 -23.48 22.30
C ARG A 105 8.35 -22.90 21.87
N VAL A 106 7.31 -23.18 22.65
CA VAL A 106 6.01 -22.53 22.48
C VAL A 106 6.08 -21.17 23.16
N GLU A 107 6.16 -20.10 22.38
CA GLU A 107 6.25 -18.72 22.90
C GLU A 107 4.88 -18.21 23.35
N SER A 108 3.85 -18.51 22.57
CA SER A 108 2.47 -18.15 22.86
C SER A 108 1.52 -19.14 22.18
N SER A 109 0.35 -19.36 22.76
CA SER A 109 -0.70 -20.15 22.14
C SER A 109 -2.09 -19.72 22.61
N ASP A 110 -3.04 -19.70 21.70
CA ASP A 110 -4.43 -19.30 21.91
C ASP A 110 -5.36 -20.44 21.44
N PRO A 111 -6.01 -21.18 22.37
CA PRO A 111 -6.92 -22.27 22.03
C PRO A 111 -8.20 -21.80 21.32
N ASP A 112 -8.66 -20.57 21.59
CA ASP A 112 -9.90 -20.04 21.01
C ASP A 112 -9.71 -19.68 19.54
N LEU A 113 -8.55 -19.12 19.20
CA LEU A 113 -8.14 -18.85 17.82
C LEU A 113 -7.56 -20.09 17.12
N ASP A 114 -7.15 -21.10 17.88
CA ASP A 114 -6.41 -22.25 17.42
C ASP A 114 -5.09 -21.88 16.74
N LEU A 115 -4.33 -20.99 17.37
CA LEU A 115 -3.02 -20.52 16.92
C LEU A 115 -1.94 -20.79 17.97
N ALA A 116 -0.74 -21.05 17.50
CA ALA A 116 0.46 -21.10 18.31
C ALA A 116 1.64 -20.48 17.56
N VAL A 117 2.54 -19.87 18.32
CA VAL A 117 3.82 -19.35 17.82
C VAL A 117 4.93 -20.10 18.50
N LEU A 118 5.82 -20.62 17.68
CA LEU A 118 7.00 -21.34 18.09
C LEU A 118 8.25 -20.50 17.82
N SER A 119 9.29 -20.68 18.62
CA SER A 119 10.64 -20.20 18.34
C SER A 119 11.62 -21.35 18.21
N VAL A 120 12.59 -21.22 17.31
CA VAL A 120 13.75 -22.12 17.20
C VAL A 120 15.05 -21.34 17.30
N PRO A 121 16.13 -21.93 17.84
CA PRO A 121 17.42 -21.25 17.99
C PRO A 121 18.20 -21.20 16.65
N ALA A 122 17.67 -20.45 15.67
CA ALA A 122 18.29 -20.24 14.36
C ALA A 122 18.01 -18.83 13.83
N SER A 123 18.91 -18.33 12.99
CA SER A 123 18.80 -17.03 12.30
C SER A 123 18.86 -17.21 10.79
N ASP A 124 18.54 -16.15 10.06
CA ASP A 124 18.64 -16.06 8.59
C ASP A 124 17.83 -17.15 7.88
N LEU A 125 16.71 -17.55 8.49
CA LEU A 125 15.82 -18.55 7.93
C LEU A 125 14.98 -17.98 6.78
N PRO A 126 14.69 -18.80 5.74
CA PRO A 126 13.67 -18.43 4.77
C PRO A 126 12.32 -18.28 5.48
N PHE A 127 11.56 -17.25 5.14
CA PHE A 127 10.28 -16.95 5.77
C PHE A 127 9.21 -16.59 4.73
N VAL A 128 7.95 -16.79 5.09
CA VAL A 128 6.79 -16.39 4.28
C VAL A 128 6.39 -14.98 4.67
N ALA A 129 6.36 -14.06 3.69
CA ALA A 129 5.82 -12.72 3.90
C ALA A 129 4.32 -12.81 4.19
N LEU A 130 3.82 -12.01 5.15
CA LEU A 130 2.41 -11.98 5.46
C LEU A 130 1.69 -10.98 4.55
N GLY A 131 0.64 -11.44 3.88
CA GLY A 131 -0.26 -10.61 3.09
C GLY A 131 -1.35 -10.01 3.98
N ASP A 132 -2.52 -9.76 3.40
CA ASP A 132 -3.65 -9.15 4.10
C ASP A 132 -4.93 -9.93 3.82
N SER A 133 -5.48 -10.57 4.85
CA SER A 133 -6.68 -11.41 4.70
C SER A 133 -7.96 -10.61 4.52
N ASP A 134 -8.00 -9.35 4.95
CA ASP A 134 -9.20 -8.51 4.85
C ASP A 134 -9.36 -7.93 3.44
N ALA A 135 -8.29 -7.98 2.66
CA ALA A 135 -8.30 -7.66 1.24
C ALA A 135 -8.73 -8.84 0.33
N LEU A 136 -8.92 -10.04 0.89
CA LEU A 136 -9.35 -11.24 0.15
C LEU A 136 -10.79 -11.15 -0.33
N GLU A 137 -11.08 -11.86 -1.42
CA GLU A 137 -12.41 -11.93 -1.99
C GLU A 137 -12.75 -13.35 -2.46
N PRO A 138 -14.03 -13.76 -2.43
CA PRO A 138 -14.45 -15.04 -3.01
C PRO A 138 -14.04 -15.17 -4.49
N GLY A 139 -13.53 -16.35 -4.85
CA GLY A 139 -13.00 -16.67 -6.17
C GLY A 139 -11.51 -16.35 -6.36
N GLN A 140 -10.87 -15.63 -5.42
CA GLN A 140 -9.44 -15.34 -5.51
C GLN A 140 -8.62 -16.63 -5.44
N PRO A 141 -7.68 -16.89 -6.38
CA PRO A 141 -6.81 -18.05 -6.35
C PRO A 141 -5.90 -18.05 -5.12
N ILE A 142 -5.72 -19.22 -4.53
CA ILE A 142 -4.82 -19.44 -3.39
C ILE A 142 -4.06 -20.76 -3.57
N GLN A 143 -2.99 -20.91 -2.81
CA GLN A 143 -2.26 -22.16 -2.67
C GLN A 143 -2.14 -22.53 -1.20
N VAL A 144 -2.22 -23.80 -0.89
CA VAL A 144 -2.04 -24.34 0.46
C VAL A 144 -0.77 -25.18 0.47
N LEU A 145 0.09 -24.96 1.46
CA LEU A 145 1.27 -25.78 1.67
C LEU A 145 1.20 -26.49 3.01
N GLY A 146 1.66 -27.74 3.04
CA GLY A 146 1.77 -28.51 4.26
C GLY A 146 2.20 -29.95 4.03
N PHE A 147 2.03 -30.79 5.03
CA PHE A 147 2.45 -32.20 5.01
C PHE A 147 1.25 -33.12 5.23
N PRO A 148 0.34 -33.22 4.24
CA PRO A 148 -0.82 -34.10 4.35
C PRO A 148 -0.37 -35.53 4.62
N PHE A 149 -1.04 -36.21 5.55
CA PHE A 149 -0.72 -37.56 6.03
C PHE A 149 0.69 -37.71 6.64
N GLY A 150 1.41 -36.61 6.88
CA GLY A 150 2.76 -36.59 7.41
C GLY A 150 3.69 -37.52 6.64
N ARG A 151 4.36 -38.44 7.35
CA ARG A 151 5.32 -39.39 6.76
C ARG A 151 4.66 -40.48 5.91
N ALA A 152 3.35 -40.70 6.04
CA ALA A 152 2.65 -41.73 5.28
C ALA A 152 2.45 -41.35 3.79
N ALA A 153 2.63 -40.08 3.44
CA ALA A 153 2.50 -39.59 2.06
C ALA A 153 3.67 -40.00 1.14
N ASP A 154 4.84 -40.33 1.69
CA ASP A 154 6.01 -40.74 0.90
C ASP A 154 5.88 -42.21 0.45
N VAL A 155 5.11 -42.45 -0.61
CA VAL A 155 4.96 -43.79 -1.22
C VAL A 155 6.31 -44.31 -1.71
N GLY A 156 6.73 -45.48 -1.20
CA GLY A 156 7.96 -46.15 -1.62
C GLY A 156 9.23 -45.76 -0.86
N ARG A 157 9.16 -44.87 0.14
CA ARG A 157 10.26 -44.67 1.10
C ARG A 157 10.14 -45.63 2.29
N PRO A 158 11.25 -46.10 2.88
CA PRO A 158 11.18 -46.93 4.08
C PRO A 158 10.46 -46.17 5.20
N ALA A 159 9.37 -46.75 5.72
CA ALA A 159 8.73 -46.27 6.93
C ALA A 159 9.73 -46.43 8.09
N GLY A 160 10.31 -45.31 8.57
CA GLY A 160 11.24 -45.35 9.71
C GLY A 160 12.46 -44.41 9.65
N GLY A 161 12.61 -43.57 8.63
CA GLY A 161 13.66 -42.53 8.62
C GLY A 161 13.28 -41.28 9.43
N ASP A 162 14.29 -40.57 9.95
CA ASP A 162 14.16 -39.25 10.59
C ASP A 162 14.00 -38.09 9.59
N MET A 163 13.90 -38.39 8.28
CA MET A 163 13.76 -37.36 7.25
C MET A 163 12.33 -36.79 7.21
N ALA A 164 12.23 -35.47 7.07
CA ALA A 164 10.95 -34.82 6.82
C ALA A 164 10.37 -35.22 5.44
N PRO A 165 9.04 -35.38 5.34
CA PRO A 165 8.37 -35.43 4.05
C PRO A 165 8.58 -34.11 3.29
N GLN A 166 8.41 -34.15 1.96
CA GLN A 166 8.40 -32.92 1.17
C GLN A 166 7.06 -32.20 1.30
N PRO A 167 7.02 -30.85 1.29
CA PRO A 167 5.76 -30.12 1.39
C PRO A 167 4.92 -30.37 0.13
N THR A 168 3.63 -30.66 0.34
CA THR A 168 2.64 -30.72 -0.72
C THR A 168 2.05 -29.35 -0.95
N LEU A 169 1.98 -28.93 -2.22
CA LEU A 169 1.31 -27.71 -2.64
C LEU A 169 -0.02 -28.08 -3.30
N THR A 170 -1.11 -27.54 -2.77
CA THR A 170 -2.46 -27.72 -3.32
C THR A 170 -3.03 -26.39 -3.77
N ARG A 171 -3.51 -26.31 -5.01
CA ARG A 171 -4.18 -25.11 -5.54
C ARG A 171 -5.66 -25.13 -5.22
N GLY A 172 -6.22 -23.95 -5.00
CA GLY A 172 -7.65 -23.73 -4.87
C GLY A 172 -7.99 -22.25 -5.01
N SER A 173 -9.12 -21.87 -4.46
CA SER A 173 -9.65 -20.52 -4.41
C SER A 173 -10.31 -20.25 -3.06
N VAL A 174 -10.52 -18.97 -2.75
CA VAL A 174 -11.37 -18.56 -1.64
C VAL A 174 -12.81 -18.89 -2.00
N ALA A 175 -13.40 -19.91 -1.38
CA ALA A 175 -14.78 -20.30 -1.63
C ALA A 175 -15.77 -19.35 -0.93
N ALA A 176 -15.46 -18.93 0.29
CA ALA A 176 -16.26 -17.97 1.05
C ALA A 176 -15.44 -17.36 2.21
N LEU A 177 -15.76 -16.13 2.59
CA LEU A 177 -15.31 -15.54 3.85
C LEU A 177 -16.43 -15.71 4.88
N ARG A 178 -16.18 -16.48 5.94
CA ARG A 178 -17.18 -16.78 6.97
C ARG A 178 -17.04 -15.77 8.09
N ALA A 179 -18.01 -14.87 8.21
CA ALA A 179 -18.03 -13.85 9.25
C ALA A 179 -18.16 -14.46 10.66
N GLY A 180 -17.55 -13.80 11.64
CA GLY A 180 -17.83 -13.99 13.07
C GLY A 180 -18.88 -12.98 13.56
N ASP A 181 -19.15 -13.00 14.87
CA ASP A 181 -20.20 -12.20 15.51
C ASP A 181 -19.98 -10.67 15.42
N GLY A 182 -18.78 -10.22 15.04
CA GLY A 182 -18.39 -8.82 14.87
C GLY A 182 -18.26 -8.32 13.43
N GLY A 183 -18.63 -9.12 12.43
CA GLY A 183 -18.53 -8.73 11.00
C GLY A 183 -17.19 -9.11 10.34
N ASP A 184 -16.09 -9.22 11.09
CA ASP A 184 -14.81 -9.68 10.57
C ASP A 184 -14.87 -11.16 10.14
N ALA A 185 -14.07 -11.51 9.12
CA ALA A 185 -13.91 -12.90 8.74
C ALA A 185 -13.36 -13.70 9.94
N ARG A 186 -14.10 -14.73 10.36
CA ARG A 186 -13.67 -15.73 11.33
C ARG A 186 -12.87 -16.82 10.66
N TYR A 187 -13.28 -17.25 9.47
CA TYR A 187 -12.60 -18.27 8.69
C TYR A 187 -12.60 -17.95 7.20
N ILE A 188 -11.50 -18.29 6.52
CA ILE A 188 -11.42 -18.37 5.06
C ILE A 188 -11.81 -19.80 4.68
N GLN A 189 -12.93 -19.97 3.99
CA GLN A 189 -13.29 -21.25 3.40
C GLN A 189 -12.60 -21.39 2.04
N THR A 190 -12.02 -22.55 1.76
CA THR A 190 -11.40 -22.86 0.48
C THR A 190 -11.88 -24.21 -0.08
N ASP A 191 -11.81 -24.32 -1.40
CA ASP A 191 -12.01 -25.56 -2.15
C ASP A 191 -10.69 -26.34 -2.37
N ALA A 192 -9.54 -25.81 -1.92
CA ALA A 192 -8.29 -26.54 -1.93
C ALA A 192 -8.42 -27.83 -1.11
N SER A 193 -7.95 -28.94 -1.68
CA SER A 193 -7.93 -30.24 -1.00
C SER A 193 -6.92 -30.24 0.14
N VAL A 194 -7.39 -30.23 1.39
CA VAL A 194 -6.54 -30.31 2.58
C VAL A 194 -6.82 -31.60 3.34
N HIS A 195 -5.80 -32.16 3.97
CA HIS A 195 -5.90 -33.42 4.72
C HIS A 195 -5.24 -33.28 6.09
N PRO A 196 -5.50 -34.21 7.03
CA PRO A 196 -4.78 -34.23 8.30
C PRO A 196 -3.27 -34.13 8.10
N GLY A 197 -2.62 -33.24 8.84
CA GLY A 197 -1.21 -32.88 8.66
C GLY A 197 -0.97 -31.56 7.91
N SER A 198 -1.95 -31.06 7.13
CA SER A 198 -1.90 -29.70 6.54
C SER A 198 -2.20 -28.59 7.56
N SER A 199 -2.82 -28.92 8.69
CA SER A 199 -3.11 -27.98 9.79
C SER A 199 -1.84 -27.27 10.26
N GLY A 200 -1.94 -25.96 10.41
CA GLY A 200 -0.87 -25.02 10.74
C GLY A 200 -0.06 -24.54 9.53
N GLY A 201 -0.25 -25.14 8.35
CA GLY A 201 0.43 -24.75 7.12
C GLY A 201 -0.11 -23.44 6.53
N PRO A 202 0.68 -22.73 5.71
CA PRO A 202 0.27 -21.46 5.14
C PRO A 202 -0.72 -21.66 3.98
N MET A 203 -1.77 -20.84 3.97
CA MET A 203 -2.55 -20.50 2.79
C MET A 203 -1.96 -19.22 2.20
N VAL A 204 -1.46 -19.27 0.96
CA VAL A 204 -0.79 -18.15 0.29
C VAL A 204 -1.56 -17.66 -0.93
N ASP A 205 -1.42 -16.39 -1.25
CA ASP A 205 -1.92 -15.79 -2.50
C ASP A 205 -0.99 -16.10 -3.70
N GLU A 206 -1.30 -15.52 -4.87
CA GLU A 206 -0.53 -15.73 -6.10
C GLU A 206 0.90 -15.17 -6.03
N ASP A 207 1.16 -14.22 -5.14
CA ASP A 207 2.50 -13.67 -4.87
C ASP A 207 3.25 -14.48 -3.80
N GLY A 208 2.65 -15.57 -3.29
CA GLY A 208 3.26 -16.42 -2.26
C GLY A 208 3.19 -15.81 -0.86
N ARG A 209 2.36 -14.79 -0.62
CA ARG A 209 2.20 -14.17 0.69
C ARG A 209 1.14 -14.90 1.49
N ALA A 210 1.40 -15.18 2.76
CA ALA A 210 0.44 -15.87 3.63
C ALA A 210 -0.78 -14.99 3.87
N VAL A 211 -1.95 -15.49 3.50
CA VAL A 211 -3.26 -14.88 3.70
C VAL A 211 -4.12 -15.66 4.69
N GLY A 212 -3.69 -16.86 5.10
CA GLY A 212 -4.28 -17.59 6.21
C GLY A 212 -3.41 -18.75 6.74
N VAL A 213 -3.86 -19.34 7.84
CA VAL A 213 -3.27 -20.54 8.46
C VAL A 213 -4.29 -21.67 8.37
N ILE A 214 -3.99 -22.77 7.68
CA ILE A 214 -4.91 -23.90 7.58
C ILE A 214 -5.22 -24.45 8.96
N ARG A 215 -6.50 -24.70 9.23
CA ARG A 215 -6.96 -25.15 10.55
C ARG A 215 -7.57 -26.54 10.48
N MET A 216 -8.64 -26.69 9.71
CA MET A 216 -9.46 -27.89 9.68
C MET A 216 -10.15 -28.10 8.34
N MET A 217 -10.66 -29.31 8.14
CA MET A 217 -11.62 -29.67 7.11
C MET A 217 -12.88 -30.19 7.78
N LEU A 218 -14.06 -29.79 7.29
CA LEU A 218 -15.31 -30.42 7.71
C LEU A 218 -15.50 -31.75 6.98
N GLY A 219 -15.86 -32.82 7.68
CA GLY A 219 -16.02 -34.16 7.08
C GLY A 219 -14.72 -34.96 7.00
N ARG A 220 -14.81 -36.25 6.62
CA ARG A 220 -13.66 -37.16 6.65
C ARG A 220 -12.76 -37.11 5.42
N GLU A 221 -13.30 -36.85 4.22
CA GLU A 221 -12.52 -37.02 2.97
C GLU A 221 -12.77 -35.99 1.85
N SER A 222 -13.85 -35.18 1.90
CA SER A 222 -14.24 -34.32 0.76
C SER A 222 -15.04 -33.06 1.12
N GLY A 223 -15.01 -32.62 2.37
CA GLY A 223 -15.74 -31.41 2.76
C GLY A 223 -14.89 -30.15 2.73
N PRO A 224 -15.51 -28.98 2.97
CA PRO A 224 -14.84 -27.70 2.84
C PRO A 224 -13.69 -27.55 3.84
N ALA A 225 -12.60 -26.94 3.37
CA ALA A 225 -11.44 -26.62 4.17
C ALA A 225 -11.54 -25.19 4.72
N PHE A 226 -10.97 -24.97 5.90
CA PHE A 226 -10.99 -23.69 6.59
C PHE A 226 -9.59 -23.28 7.04
N GLY A 227 -9.25 -22.02 6.76
CA GLY A 227 -8.09 -21.33 7.30
C GLY A 227 -8.49 -20.21 8.26
N ILE A 228 -7.63 -19.96 9.24
CA ILE A 228 -7.68 -18.76 10.08
C ILE A 228 -7.12 -17.59 9.26
N PRO A 229 -7.83 -16.47 9.12
CA PRO A 229 -7.33 -15.29 8.40
C PRO A 229 -5.99 -14.79 8.95
N ILE A 230 -5.05 -14.41 8.08
CA ILE A 230 -3.72 -13.99 8.54
C ILE A 230 -3.77 -12.74 9.43
N ASN A 231 -4.73 -11.83 9.24
CA ASN A 231 -4.84 -10.65 10.09
C ASN A 231 -5.21 -11.02 11.53
N ARG A 232 -5.95 -12.12 11.75
CA ARG A 232 -6.17 -12.67 13.11
C ARG A 232 -4.88 -13.23 13.71
N ALA A 233 -4.01 -13.81 12.90
CA ALA A 233 -2.69 -14.23 13.37
C ALA A 233 -1.79 -13.03 13.70
N LYS A 234 -1.88 -11.93 12.93
CA LYS A 234 -1.24 -10.66 13.29
C LYS A 234 -1.77 -10.11 14.61
N ASP A 235 -3.10 -10.09 14.81
CA ASP A 235 -3.71 -9.66 16.09
C ASP A 235 -3.25 -10.52 17.28
N PHE A 236 -3.15 -11.83 17.07
CA PHE A 236 -2.65 -12.76 18.08
C PHE A 236 -1.19 -12.47 18.45
N LEU A 237 -0.34 -12.22 17.46
CA LEU A 237 1.06 -11.88 17.64
C LEU A 237 1.24 -10.54 18.36
N ASP A 238 0.49 -9.51 17.96
CA ASP A 238 0.49 -8.21 18.62
C ASP A 238 0.05 -8.31 20.09
N ARG A 239 -1.05 -9.03 20.37
CA ARG A 239 -1.52 -9.26 21.76
C ARG A 239 -0.56 -10.08 22.60
N SER A 240 0.31 -10.87 21.96
CA SER A 240 1.34 -11.67 22.62
C SER A 240 2.63 -10.89 22.86
N GLY A 241 2.72 -9.61 22.47
CA GLY A 241 3.95 -8.80 22.58
C GLY A 241 5.05 -9.22 21.59
N LEU A 242 4.65 -9.84 20.48
CA LEU A 242 5.54 -10.36 19.44
C LEU A 242 5.45 -9.53 18.14
N GLU A 243 4.93 -8.31 18.19
CA GLU A 243 4.79 -7.41 17.03
C GLU A 243 6.13 -7.12 16.33
N ARG A 244 7.24 -7.16 17.08
CA ARG A 244 8.59 -6.86 16.58
C ARG A 244 9.21 -7.98 15.76
N ILE A 245 8.57 -9.14 15.66
CA ILE A 245 9.09 -10.26 14.87
C ILE A 245 8.82 -10.07 13.38
N PHE A 246 7.86 -9.22 13.01
CA PHE A 246 7.53 -8.96 11.62
C PHE A 246 8.59 -8.08 10.96
N PRO A 247 8.96 -8.37 9.70
CA PRO A 247 9.80 -7.46 8.91
C PRO A 247 9.03 -6.18 8.51
N ALA A 248 7.69 -6.23 8.52
CA ALA A 248 6.81 -5.13 8.17
C ALA A 248 6.11 -4.54 9.40
N ARG A 249 5.96 -3.21 9.43
CA ARG A 249 5.20 -2.54 10.51
C ARG A 249 3.72 -2.65 10.18
N ARG A 250 2.92 -3.06 11.17
CA ARG A 250 1.47 -3.00 11.07
C ARG A 250 0.98 -1.56 11.21
N LEU A 251 0.22 -1.11 10.22
CA LEU A 251 -0.44 0.18 10.26
C LEU A 251 -1.87 0.02 10.80
N ALA A 252 -2.30 1.03 11.54
CA ALA A 252 -3.68 1.20 11.95
C ALA A 252 -4.29 2.38 11.18
N LEU A 253 -5.61 2.41 11.08
CA LEU A 253 -6.30 3.56 10.49
C LEU A 253 -6.39 4.70 11.54
N GLY A 254 -5.79 5.85 11.24
CA GLY A 254 -5.77 7.03 12.11
C GLY A 254 -7.14 7.72 12.22
N PRO A 255 -7.21 8.89 12.90
CA PRO A 255 -8.43 9.69 12.98
C PRO A 255 -8.82 10.29 11.62
N LEU A 256 -10.08 10.73 11.50
CA LEU A 256 -10.53 11.49 10.33
C LEU A 256 -9.83 12.85 10.32
N GLN A 257 -9.11 13.14 9.23
CA GLN A 257 -8.45 14.41 9.01
C GLN A 257 -9.26 15.25 8.02
N ALA A 258 -9.41 16.54 8.30
CA ALA A 258 -10.07 17.49 7.43
C ALA A 258 -9.04 18.44 6.80
N PHE A 259 -8.94 18.37 5.47
CA PHE A 259 -8.11 19.22 4.66
C PHE A 259 -9.00 20.26 3.99
N ASP A 260 -9.56 21.19 4.77
CA ASP A 260 -10.58 22.15 4.32
C ASP A 260 -10.14 22.89 3.06
N TRP A 261 -8.89 23.35 3.01
CA TRP A 261 -8.35 24.07 1.86
C TRP A 261 -8.25 23.19 0.59
N LYS A 262 -8.14 21.86 0.73
CA LYS A 262 -8.14 20.88 -0.35
C LYS A 262 -9.55 20.33 -0.68
N GLY A 263 -10.56 20.71 0.11
CA GLY A 263 -11.91 20.17 0.01
C GLY A 263 -11.93 18.65 0.15
N LEU A 264 -11.12 18.10 1.06
CA LEU A 264 -10.93 16.66 1.21
C LEU A 264 -10.99 16.28 2.70
N ARG A 265 -11.69 15.19 3.01
CA ARG A 265 -11.69 14.57 4.34
C ARG A 265 -11.44 13.09 4.17
N LEU A 266 -10.48 12.53 4.90
CA LEU A 266 -10.19 11.09 4.90
C LEU A 266 -9.39 10.72 6.14
N ARG A 267 -9.46 9.45 6.52
CA ARG A 267 -8.60 8.86 7.55
C ARG A 267 -7.31 8.43 6.87
N LEU A 268 -6.18 9.02 7.27
CA LEU A 268 -4.86 8.52 6.89
C LEU A 268 -4.46 7.39 7.83
N PRO A 269 -3.48 6.53 7.47
CA PRO A 269 -2.87 5.62 8.44
C PRO A 269 -2.34 6.37 9.67
N ASP A 270 -2.31 5.71 10.81
CA ASP A 270 -1.89 6.34 12.06
C ASP A 270 -0.42 6.78 11.99
N GLY A 271 -0.16 8.04 12.35
CA GLY A 271 1.14 8.69 12.21
C GLY A 271 1.46 9.23 10.81
N PHE A 272 0.52 9.19 9.86
CA PHE A 272 0.66 9.84 8.55
C PHE A 272 0.02 11.24 8.58
N ASP A 273 0.70 12.22 8.02
CA ASP A 273 0.28 13.62 7.94
C ASP A 273 0.52 14.17 6.53
N ASP A 274 -0.36 15.06 6.06
CA ASP A 274 -0.14 15.72 4.77
C ASP A 274 1.04 16.69 4.81
N VAL A 275 2.10 16.36 4.08
CA VAL A 275 3.26 17.24 3.83
C VAL A 275 3.13 17.99 2.50
N SER A 276 2.08 17.71 1.70
CA SER A 276 1.91 18.32 0.39
C SER A 276 1.49 19.78 0.48
N ARG A 277 2.27 20.65 -0.16
CA ARG A 277 1.91 22.07 -0.32
C ARG A 277 0.92 22.33 -1.47
N ALA A 278 0.52 21.31 -2.22
CA ALA A 278 -0.41 21.44 -3.34
C ALA A 278 -1.86 21.19 -2.90
N ARG A 279 -2.82 22.00 -3.40
CA ARG A 279 -4.24 21.86 -3.02
C ARG A 279 -4.85 20.57 -3.52
N LEU A 280 -4.40 20.13 -4.69
CA LEU A 280 -4.94 18.97 -5.39
C LEU A 280 -4.28 17.66 -5.00
N ARG A 281 -3.45 17.65 -3.96
CA ARG A 281 -2.73 16.45 -3.52
C ARG A 281 -2.71 16.34 -2.01
N VAL A 282 -2.97 15.15 -1.49
CA VAL A 282 -2.48 14.74 -0.17
C VAL A 282 -1.29 13.82 -0.39
N GLU A 283 -0.19 14.08 0.31
CA GLU A 283 1.04 13.27 0.25
C GLU A 283 1.63 13.23 1.64
N ASP A 284 2.00 12.06 2.10
CA ASP A 284 2.64 11.86 3.40
C ASP A 284 4.15 11.56 3.25
N GLY A 285 4.93 11.86 4.29
CA GLY A 285 6.40 11.95 4.28
C GLY A 285 7.19 10.63 4.25
N GLU A 286 6.59 9.54 3.77
CA GLU A 286 7.16 8.18 3.73
C GLU A 286 7.57 7.55 5.09
N PRO A 287 6.69 7.48 6.11
CA PRO A 287 6.90 6.66 7.30
C PRO A 287 7.17 5.21 6.88
N ASP A 288 8.30 4.67 7.34
CA ASP A 288 8.68 3.26 7.15
C ASP A 288 8.74 2.81 5.68
N GLY A 289 8.97 3.75 4.75
CA GLY A 289 9.19 3.50 3.33
C GLY A 289 7.91 3.29 2.51
N VAL A 290 6.73 3.55 3.07
CA VAL A 290 5.48 3.54 2.30
C VAL A 290 4.87 4.94 2.20
N MET A 291 4.47 5.31 0.99
CA MET A 291 3.90 6.60 0.68
C MET A 291 2.42 6.47 0.33
N LEU A 292 1.57 7.25 1.00
CA LEU A 292 0.21 7.47 0.58
C LEU A 292 0.13 8.77 -0.23
N MET A 293 -0.39 8.68 -1.45
CA MET A 293 -0.66 9.83 -2.31
C MET A 293 -2.11 9.82 -2.76
N VAL A 294 -2.78 10.96 -2.68
CA VAL A 294 -4.15 11.15 -3.16
C VAL A 294 -4.17 12.38 -4.05
N ASP A 295 -4.28 12.18 -5.37
CA ASP A 295 -4.38 13.27 -6.34
C ASP A 295 -5.82 13.52 -6.77
N ARG A 296 -6.22 14.79 -6.80
CA ARG A 296 -7.46 15.26 -7.43
C ARG A 296 -7.17 15.75 -8.84
N VAL A 297 -7.90 15.24 -9.82
CA VAL A 297 -7.67 15.57 -11.23
C VAL A 297 -8.97 15.87 -11.97
N ALA A 298 -8.92 16.82 -12.89
CA ALA A 298 -9.98 17.04 -13.86
C ALA A 298 -9.79 16.09 -15.04
N SER A 299 -10.76 15.22 -15.32
CA SER A 299 -10.65 14.31 -16.45
C SER A 299 -12.01 13.85 -16.97
N PRO A 300 -12.26 13.95 -18.30
CA PRO A 300 -13.42 13.35 -18.95
C PRO A 300 -13.21 11.86 -19.26
N LEU A 301 -12.02 11.31 -18.96
CA LEU A 301 -11.70 9.93 -19.28
C LEU A 301 -12.47 8.97 -18.38
N ALA A 302 -12.76 7.79 -18.93
CA ALA A 302 -13.23 6.66 -18.14
C ALA A 302 -12.15 6.24 -17.12
N LEU A 303 -12.58 5.65 -16.01
CA LEU A 303 -11.69 5.23 -14.92
C LEU A 303 -10.50 4.38 -15.39
N ALA A 304 -10.72 3.45 -16.34
CA ALA A 304 -9.66 2.58 -16.85
C ALA A 304 -8.52 3.34 -17.58
N ALA A 305 -8.82 4.49 -18.18
CA ALA A 305 -7.80 5.31 -18.85
C ALA A 305 -7.04 6.18 -17.84
N VAL A 306 -7.69 6.63 -16.76
CA VAL A 306 -7.00 7.28 -15.63
C VAL A 306 -6.11 6.28 -14.88
N GLU A 307 -6.59 5.05 -14.70
CA GLU A 307 -5.82 3.93 -14.17
C GLU A 307 -4.56 3.66 -15.01
N ALA A 308 -4.68 3.59 -16.35
CA ALA A 308 -3.52 3.42 -17.21
C ALA A 308 -2.45 4.48 -16.95
N ALA A 309 -2.86 5.75 -16.82
CA ALA A 309 -1.96 6.86 -16.53
C ALA A 309 -1.24 6.75 -15.17
N LEU A 310 -1.79 6.02 -14.17
CA LEU A 310 -1.10 5.74 -12.90
C LEU A 310 0.14 4.86 -13.09
N THR A 311 0.16 4.02 -14.11
CA THR A 311 1.20 3.00 -14.32
C THR A 311 2.23 3.38 -15.40
N GLU A 312 2.03 4.49 -16.11
CA GLU A 312 2.86 4.89 -17.26
C GLU A 312 4.06 5.78 -16.90
N GLY A 313 4.17 6.24 -15.66
CA GLY A 313 5.30 7.03 -15.16
C GLY A 313 5.33 8.50 -15.58
N LYS A 314 4.27 9.00 -16.23
CA LYS A 314 4.26 10.38 -16.77
C LYS A 314 3.38 11.35 -15.98
N THR A 315 2.27 10.87 -15.44
CA THR A 315 1.22 11.74 -14.91
C THR A 315 1.24 11.83 -13.39
N PHE A 316 1.46 10.70 -12.71
CA PHE A 316 1.27 10.59 -11.26
C PHE A 316 2.57 10.22 -10.54
N GLY A 317 3.51 11.17 -10.45
CA GLY A 317 4.70 11.00 -9.59
C GLY A 317 5.74 9.97 -10.07
N GLY A 318 5.72 9.58 -11.35
CA GLY A 318 6.82 8.83 -11.95
C GLY A 318 6.78 7.30 -11.80
N PHE A 319 5.73 6.72 -11.19
CA PHE A 319 5.61 5.26 -11.07
C PHE A 319 5.50 4.59 -12.45
N THR A 320 6.44 3.71 -12.78
CA THR A 320 6.44 2.95 -14.03
C THR A 320 6.20 1.48 -13.75
N GLY A 321 5.00 0.99 -14.11
CA GLY A 321 4.58 -0.39 -13.90
C GLY A 321 5.25 -1.37 -14.85
N THR A 322 5.67 -2.51 -14.32
CA THR A 322 6.12 -3.69 -15.08
C THR A 322 5.07 -4.80 -15.08
N GLU A 323 4.24 -4.85 -14.04
CA GLU A 323 3.18 -5.81 -13.85
C GLU A 323 1.98 -5.13 -13.20
N ARG A 324 0.77 -5.61 -13.50
CA ARG A 324 -0.45 -5.13 -12.85
C ARG A 324 -1.52 -6.21 -12.78
N SER A 325 -2.33 -6.11 -11.76
CA SER A 325 -3.55 -6.89 -11.61
C SER A 325 -4.60 -6.53 -12.68
N ARG A 326 -5.61 -7.39 -12.82
CA ARG A 326 -6.89 -6.99 -13.42
C ARG A 326 -7.62 -6.10 -12.42
N SER A 327 -7.89 -4.85 -12.79
CA SER A 327 -8.67 -3.95 -11.94
C SER A 327 -10.12 -4.40 -11.78
N ARG A 328 -10.68 -4.01 -10.64
CA ARG A 328 -12.02 -4.37 -10.23
C ARG A 328 -12.88 -3.14 -10.06
N PRO A 329 -14.08 -3.10 -10.67
CA PRO A 329 -15.08 -2.09 -10.38
C PRO A 329 -15.68 -2.33 -9.00
N VAL A 330 -15.70 -1.27 -8.19
CA VAL A 330 -16.25 -1.24 -6.84
C VAL A 330 -17.01 0.06 -6.64
N THR A 331 -17.71 0.18 -5.51
CA THR A 331 -18.21 1.46 -5.02
C THR A 331 -17.39 1.81 -3.79
N LEU A 332 -16.72 2.96 -3.79
CA LEU A 332 -15.97 3.48 -2.65
C LEU A 332 -16.53 4.83 -2.25
N ALA A 333 -16.82 5.00 -0.96
CA ALA A 333 -17.43 6.23 -0.43
C ALA A 333 -18.70 6.68 -1.21
N GLY A 334 -19.50 5.72 -1.69
CA GLY A 334 -20.71 5.99 -2.47
C GLY A 334 -20.49 6.35 -3.95
N HIS A 335 -19.25 6.31 -4.44
CA HIS A 335 -18.89 6.65 -5.81
C HIS A 335 -18.38 5.44 -6.60
N PRO A 336 -18.65 5.35 -7.92
CA PRO A 336 -18.03 4.33 -8.77
C PRO A 336 -16.51 4.46 -8.72
N ALA A 337 -15.81 3.34 -8.55
CA ALA A 337 -14.36 3.34 -8.48
C ALA A 337 -13.75 2.09 -9.14
N LEU A 338 -12.47 2.18 -9.49
CA LEU A 338 -11.62 1.04 -9.85
C LEU A 338 -10.53 0.87 -8.82
N VAL A 339 -10.34 -0.36 -8.34
CA VAL A 339 -9.20 -0.72 -7.47
C VAL A 339 -8.32 -1.75 -8.15
N GLY A 340 -7.05 -1.74 -7.81
CA GLY A 340 -6.08 -2.71 -8.30
C GLY A 340 -4.72 -2.53 -7.65
N TRP A 341 -3.78 -3.36 -8.09
CA TRP A 341 -2.37 -3.24 -7.75
C TRP A 341 -1.48 -3.27 -8.98
N ALA A 342 -0.31 -2.66 -8.87
CA ALA A 342 0.76 -2.70 -9.86
C ALA A 342 2.12 -2.86 -9.17
N ARG A 343 3.04 -3.55 -9.84
CA ARG A 343 4.45 -3.66 -9.44
C ARG A 343 5.30 -2.92 -10.46
N GLY A 344 6.32 -2.20 -10.00
CA GLY A 344 7.11 -1.36 -10.88
C GLY A 344 8.26 -0.65 -10.19
N ARG A 345 8.65 0.50 -10.75
CA ARG A 345 9.68 1.38 -10.20
C ARG A 345 9.08 2.73 -9.86
N SER A 346 9.51 3.31 -8.75
CA SER A 346 9.14 4.66 -8.32
C SER A 346 10.40 5.51 -8.09
N PRO A 347 10.40 6.82 -8.40
CA PRO A 347 11.50 7.72 -8.05
C PRO A 347 11.79 7.80 -6.55
N SER A 348 10.79 7.54 -5.71
CA SER A 348 10.92 7.48 -4.25
C SER A 348 11.58 6.19 -3.74
N ALA A 349 11.72 5.16 -4.57
CA ALA A 349 12.32 3.90 -4.14
C ALA A 349 13.85 4.07 -3.96
N PRO A 350 14.44 3.45 -2.93
CA PRO A 350 15.90 3.30 -2.83
C PRO A 350 16.47 2.72 -4.14
N GLU A 351 17.63 3.20 -4.59
CA GLU A 351 18.16 2.97 -5.95
C GLU A 351 17.98 1.53 -6.45
N GLY A 352 17.10 1.36 -7.45
CA GLY A 352 16.91 0.10 -8.19
C GLY A 352 15.89 -0.88 -7.62
N GLY A 353 15.28 -0.61 -6.46
CA GLY A 353 14.28 -1.49 -5.85
C GLY A 353 12.94 -1.50 -6.61
N ALA A 354 12.40 -2.70 -6.87
CA ALA A 354 11.01 -2.84 -7.29
C ALA A 354 10.09 -2.49 -6.11
N VAL A 355 9.02 -1.75 -6.41
CA VAL A 355 7.98 -1.37 -5.44
C VAL A 355 6.62 -1.85 -5.92
N ASP A 356 5.74 -2.10 -4.97
CA ASP A 356 4.33 -2.37 -5.25
C ASP A 356 3.52 -1.09 -5.01
N MET A 357 2.40 -0.99 -5.71
CA MET A 357 1.41 0.07 -5.60
C MET A 357 0.03 -0.57 -5.49
N GLU A 358 -0.66 -0.36 -4.38
CA GLU A 358 -2.12 -0.53 -4.33
C GLU A 358 -2.75 0.82 -4.72
N TYR A 359 -3.80 0.81 -5.55
CA TYR A 359 -4.44 2.05 -6.00
C TYR A 359 -5.95 1.95 -6.04
N ALA A 360 -6.57 3.13 -6.01
CA ALA A 360 -7.99 3.35 -6.22
C ALA A 360 -8.19 4.60 -7.08
N VAL A 361 -9.04 4.50 -8.12
CA VAL A 361 -9.48 5.63 -8.93
C VAL A 361 -10.98 5.80 -8.72
N VAL A 362 -11.38 6.92 -8.11
CA VAL A 362 -12.77 7.23 -7.73
C VAL A 362 -13.36 8.26 -8.69
N ASP A 363 -14.60 8.01 -9.13
CA ASP A 363 -15.33 8.89 -10.04
C ASP A 363 -16.24 9.88 -9.31
N LEU A 364 -15.89 11.18 -9.40
CA LEU A 364 -16.69 12.29 -8.86
C LEU A 364 -17.39 13.09 -9.98
N GLY A 365 -17.54 12.52 -11.18
CA GLY A 365 -18.12 13.17 -12.35
C GLY A 365 -17.08 13.95 -13.16
N LYS A 366 -17.07 15.29 -13.07
CA LYS A 366 -16.08 16.13 -13.79
C LYS A 366 -14.67 15.99 -13.22
N GLU A 367 -14.57 15.47 -12.00
CA GLU A 367 -13.34 15.24 -11.26
C GLU A 367 -13.13 13.74 -11.01
N LYS A 368 -11.88 13.36 -10.81
CA LYS A 368 -11.48 12.02 -10.37
C LYS A 368 -10.53 12.15 -9.20
N ILE A 369 -10.54 11.17 -8.32
CA ILE A 369 -9.51 11.01 -7.29
C ILE A 369 -8.69 9.79 -7.62
N ALA A 370 -7.37 9.94 -7.68
CA ALA A 370 -6.43 8.85 -7.87
C ALA A 370 -5.60 8.69 -6.58
N ALA A 371 -6.02 7.75 -5.74
CA ALA A 371 -5.33 7.37 -4.52
C ALA A 371 -4.39 6.20 -4.78
N ARG A 372 -3.19 6.24 -4.21
CA ARG A 372 -2.20 5.18 -4.33
C ARG A 372 -1.35 5.05 -3.09
N TYR A 373 -0.97 3.82 -2.79
CA TYR A 373 -0.13 3.43 -1.68
C TYR A 373 1.08 2.68 -2.22
N VAL A 374 2.23 3.33 -2.20
CA VAL A 374 3.45 2.91 -2.94
C VAL A 374 4.59 2.65 -1.97
N GLY A 375 5.24 1.50 -2.06
CA GLY A 375 6.37 1.17 -1.19
C GLY A 375 6.92 -0.25 -1.42
N PRO A 376 7.75 -0.77 -0.51
CA PRO A 376 8.22 -2.15 -0.53
C PRO A 376 7.06 -3.15 -0.65
N ALA A 377 7.28 -4.19 -1.45
CA ALA A 377 6.24 -5.16 -1.81
C ALA A 377 5.64 -5.90 -0.62
N ASP A 378 6.44 -6.16 0.41
CA ASP A 378 6.01 -6.75 1.67
C ASP A 378 5.20 -5.76 2.51
N GLN A 379 5.66 -4.51 2.65
CA GLN A 379 4.96 -3.47 3.42
C GLN A 379 3.59 -3.12 2.85
N VAL A 380 3.51 -2.98 1.51
CA VAL A 380 2.25 -2.69 0.81
C VAL A 380 1.30 -3.86 1.00
N ALA A 381 1.76 -5.10 0.79
CA ALA A 381 0.93 -6.27 0.93
C ALA A 381 0.47 -6.56 2.36
N PHE A 382 1.31 -6.25 3.34
CA PHE A 382 1.00 -6.42 4.76
C PHE A 382 -0.11 -5.48 5.25
N ASN A 383 -0.29 -4.32 4.60
CA ASN A 383 -1.15 -3.22 5.04
C ASN A 383 -2.22 -2.79 4.01
N ARG A 384 -2.56 -3.64 3.02
CA ARG A 384 -3.48 -3.27 1.91
C ARG A 384 -4.86 -2.82 2.40
N ALA A 385 -5.39 -3.44 3.44
CA ALA A 385 -6.70 -3.11 3.99
C ALA A 385 -6.73 -1.72 4.61
N VAL A 386 -5.62 -1.25 5.20
CA VAL A 386 -5.54 0.11 5.76
C VAL A 386 -5.67 1.16 4.66
N PHE A 387 -5.01 0.94 3.51
CA PHE A 387 -5.20 1.79 2.34
C PHE A 387 -6.66 1.81 1.87
N ARG A 388 -7.26 0.63 1.68
CA ARG A 388 -8.67 0.54 1.25
C ARG A 388 -9.61 1.22 2.23
N ALA A 389 -9.41 1.02 3.54
CA ALA A 389 -10.20 1.67 4.58
C ALA A 389 -10.00 3.18 4.60
N SER A 390 -8.78 3.67 4.30
CA SER A 390 -8.50 5.10 4.14
C SER A 390 -9.33 5.69 2.99
N VAL A 391 -9.30 5.04 1.82
CA VAL A 391 -10.07 5.48 0.64
C VAL A 391 -11.58 5.35 0.85
N GLU A 392 -12.05 4.35 1.62
CA GLU A 392 -13.48 4.21 1.92
C GLU A 392 -14.03 5.35 2.77
N THR A 393 -13.18 6.01 3.56
CA THR A 393 -13.55 7.17 4.39
C THR A 393 -13.47 8.51 3.64
N LEU A 394 -13.14 8.46 2.36
CA LEU A 394 -12.92 9.64 1.53
C LEU A 394 -14.21 10.42 1.31
N GLU A 395 -14.20 11.68 1.70
CA GLU A 395 -15.22 12.65 1.33
C GLU A 395 -14.54 13.82 0.61
N ALA A 396 -15.13 14.25 -0.51
CA ALA A 396 -14.57 15.28 -1.36
C ALA A 396 -15.62 16.35 -1.69
N ASP A 397 -15.31 17.59 -1.36
CA ASP A 397 -16.12 18.73 -1.79
C ASP A 397 -15.76 19.07 -3.25
N PRO A 398 -16.74 19.33 -4.14
CA PRO A 398 -16.47 19.67 -5.53
C PRO A 398 -15.60 20.92 -5.65
N LEU A 399 -14.48 20.82 -6.38
CA LEU A 399 -13.60 21.95 -6.68
C LEU A 399 -13.78 22.45 -8.13
N LEU A 400 -14.57 21.77 -8.95
CA LEU A 400 -15.09 22.21 -10.24
C LEU A 400 -16.59 22.50 -10.16
N SER A 401 -16.95 23.42 -9.27
CA SER A 401 -18.34 23.81 -8.98
C SER A 401 -18.81 25.04 -9.75
N ALA A 402 -17.88 25.85 -10.30
CA ALA A 402 -18.18 27.06 -11.05
C ALA A 402 -17.52 27.01 -12.42
N GLU A 403 -18.29 27.23 -13.49
CA GLU A 403 -17.71 27.42 -14.82
C GLU A 403 -17.30 28.88 -15.00
N ILE A 404 -16.05 29.10 -15.41
CA ILE A 404 -15.59 30.42 -15.86
C ILE A 404 -16.25 30.72 -17.20
N ALA A 405 -17.39 31.40 -17.16
CA ALA A 405 -18.14 31.84 -18.34
C ALA A 405 -17.76 33.26 -18.80
N ALA A 406 -17.07 34.04 -17.95
CA ALA A 406 -16.60 35.39 -18.23
C ALA A 406 -15.32 35.69 -17.45
N ALA A 407 -14.52 36.66 -17.92
CA ALA A 407 -13.36 37.14 -17.18
C ALA A 407 -13.79 37.67 -15.80
N PRO A 408 -13.22 37.19 -14.69
CA PRO A 408 -13.52 37.74 -13.37
C PRO A 408 -13.11 39.20 -13.29
N ALA A 409 -13.78 39.95 -12.42
CA ALA A 409 -13.53 41.38 -12.26
C ALA A 409 -12.04 41.66 -11.99
N GLU A 410 -11.46 42.60 -12.75
CA GLU A 410 -10.06 43.00 -12.67
C GLU A 410 -9.75 43.57 -11.27
N SER A 411 -9.31 42.72 -10.35
CA SER A 411 -8.81 43.15 -9.06
C SER A 411 -7.63 42.29 -8.66
N PHE A 412 -6.50 42.95 -8.42
CA PHE A 412 -5.25 42.30 -8.05
C PHE A 412 -4.83 42.74 -6.63
N GLU A 413 -4.07 41.90 -5.96
CA GLU A 413 -3.45 42.20 -4.67
C GLU A 413 -2.01 41.71 -4.62
N PRO A 414 -1.10 42.43 -3.92
CA PRO A 414 0.26 41.94 -3.71
C PRO A 414 0.26 40.76 -2.76
N VAL A 415 0.93 39.67 -3.16
CA VAL A 415 1.06 38.42 -2.40
C VAL A 415 2.55 38.07 -2.34
N PRO A 416 3.14 37.89 -1.14
CA PRO A 416 4.54 37.50 -1.02
C PRO A 416 4.78 36.12 -1.64
N LEU A 417 5.87 35.99 -2.37
CA LEU A 417 6.36 34.67 -2.80
C LEU A 417 6.84 33.87 -1.56
N PRO A 418 6.72 32.53 -1.58
CA PRO A 418 6.91 31.67 -0.41
C PRO A 418 8.39 31.42 -0.07
N GLU A 419 9.26 32.41 -0.23
CA GLU A 419 10.70 32.33 0.06
C GLU A 419 11.22 33.62 0.73
N PRO A 420 12.19 33.53 1.64
CA PRO A 420 12.81 34.70 2.26
C PRO A 420 13.38 35.65 1.21
N GLU A 421 13.12 36.96 1.35
CA GLU A 421 13.59 38.03 0.45
C GLU A 421 13.01 37.97 -0.98
N ALA A 422 12.12 37.02 -1.28
CA ALA A 422 11.44 37.01 -2.55
C ALA A 422 10.42 38.16 -2.61
N PRO A 423 10.23 38.78 -3.79
CA PRO A 423 9.35 39.93 -3.90
C PRO A 423 7.88 39.54 -3.82
N ALA A 424 7.02 40.52 -3.50
CA ALA A 424 5.58 40.34 -3.55
C ALA A 424 5.04 40.46 -4.98
N ILE A 425 4.28 39.47 -5.42
CA ILE A 425 3.61 39.42 -6.73
C ILE A 425 2.16 39.86 -6.70
N VAL A 426 1.75 40.71 -7.64
CA VAL A 426 0.32 40.98 -7.81
C VAL A 426 -0.35 39.72 -8.32
N MET A 427 -1.41 39.26 -7.65
CA MET A 427 -2.21 38.09 -8.03
C MET A 427 -3.70 38.45 -8.06
N PRO A 428 -4.53 37.72 -8.81
CA PRO A 428 -5.98 37.90 -8.78
C PRO A 428 -6.53 37.76 -7.34
N ARG A 429 -7.34 38.74 -6.90
CA ARG A 429 -7.89 38.75 -5.54
C ARG A 429 -8.86 37.60 -5.30
N LYS A 430 -8.87 37.09 -4.06
CA LYS A 430 -9.77 36.02 -3.59
C LYS A 430 -9.59 34.68 -4.32
N TRP A 431 -8.49 34.52 -5.06
CA TRP A 431 -8.14 33.24 -5.64
C TRP A 431 -7.34 32.42 -4.63
N ALA A 432 -7.46 31.10 -4.71
CA ALA A 432 -6.68 30.20 -3.88
C ALA A 432 -5.22 30.21 -4.35
N HIS A 433 -4.28 30.41 -3.42
CA HIS A 433 -2.85 30.49 -3.72
C HIS A 433 -2.13 29.19 -3.35
N GLU A 434 -1.23 28.73 -4.22
CA GLU A 434 -0.43 27.51 -4.01
C GLU A 434 1.03 27.75 -4.44
N PRO A 435 2.04 27.25 -3.71
CA PRO A 435 3.45 27.43 -4.05
C PRO A 435 3.88 26.47 -5.17
N THR A 436 3.25 26.60 -6.35
CA THR A 436 3.54 25.76 -7.52
C THR A 436 4.21 26.54 -8.62
N ALA A 437 5.23 25.93 -9.24
CA ALA A 437 5.92 26.51 -10.37
C ALA A 437 5.17 26.26 -11.70
N PRO A 438 5.32 27.15 -12.69
CA PRO A 438 5.05 26.84 -14.09
C PRO A 438 5.83 25.62 -14.55
N VAL A 439 5.38 24.99 -15.64
CA VAL A 439 6.11 23.85 -16.23
C VAL A 439 7.56 24.26 -16.54
N ALA A 440 8.51 23.44 -16.11
CA ALA A 440 9.93 23.70 -16.21
C ALA A 440 10.38 23.85 -17.66
N CYS A 441 11.11 24.94 -17.94
CA CYS A 441 11.76 25.12 -19.24
C CYS A 441 13.10 24.38 -19.23
N ARG A 442 13.36 23.54 -20.25
CA ARG A 442 14.57 22.72 -20.31
C ARG A 442 15.88 23.51 -20.22
N ALA A 443 15.88 24.76 -20.69
CA ALA A 443 17.04 25.63 -20.73
C ALA A 443 17.13 26.62 -19.54
N MET A 444 16.19 26.55 -18.59
CA MET A 444 16.18 27.39 -17.40
C MET A 444 16.40 26.53 -16.14
N PRO A 445 17.13 27.04 -15.14
CA PRO A 445 17.15 26.41 -13.83
C PRO A 445 15.75 26.49 -13.18
N PRO A 446 15.49 25.69 -12.12
CA PRO A 446 14.30 25.88 -11.29
C PRO A 446 14.19 27.34 -10.80
N PRO A 447 12.98 27.89 -10.65
CA PRO A 447 12.81 29.22 -10.09
C PRO A 447 13.20 29.24 -8.61
N ASP A 448 13.70 30.39 -8.15
CA ASP A 448 13.97 30.62 -6.73
C ASP A 448 12.67 30.61 -5.93
N ALA A 449 11.60 31.19 -6.46
CA ALA A 449 10.28 31.16 -5.83
C ALA A 449 9.17 31.14 -6.87
N ALA A 450 8.04 30.51 -6.53
CA ALA A 450 6.88 30.47 -7.40
C ALA A 450 5.56 30.44 -6.62
N LEU A 451 4.51 30.94 -7.26
CA LEU A 451 3.16 30.96 -6.73
C LEU A 451 2.15 30.83 -7.86
N SER A 452 1.10 30.06 -7.64
CA SER A 452 -0.06 29.95 -8.51
C SER A 452 -1.31 30.46 -7.82
N ALA A 453 -2.22 31.06 -8.58
CA ALA A 453 -3.56 31.41 -8.14
C ALA A 453 -4.60 30.66 -9.00
N SER A 454 -5.63 30.11 -8.36
CA SER A 454 -6.76 29.49 -9.04
C SER A 454 -8.10 29.99 -8.48
N PRO A 455 -9.14 30.17 -9.31
CA PRO A 455 -10.48 30.49 -8.82
C PRO A 455 -10.98 29.42 -7.85
N GLU A 456 -11.72 29.84 -6.81
CA GLU A 456 -12.14 28.96 -5.72
C GLU A 456 -12.88 27.69 -6.19
N GLY A 457 -13.76 27.83 -7.19
CA GLY A 457 -14.58 26.75 -7.77
C GLY A 457 -14.14 26.23 -9.14
N ASP A 458 -12.93 26.57 -9.61
CA ASP A 458 -12.40 26.06 -10.87
C ASP A 458 -10.87 25.93 -10.85
N PHE A 459 -10.37 24.86 -10.23
CA PHE A 459 -8.93 24.59 -10.17
C PHE A 459 -8.29 24.28 -11.53
N THR A 460 -9.06 24.09 -12.61
CA THR A 460 -8.48 23.87 -13.93
C THR A 460 -7.82 25.11 -14.50
N VAL A 461 -8.08 26.29 -13.92
CA VAL A 461 -7.44 27.54 -14.30
C VAL A 461 -6.39 27.92 -13.27
N ALA A 462 -5.17 28.18 -13.74
CA ALA A 462 -4.04 28.58 -12.90
C ALA A 462 -3.32 29.79 -13.50
N PHE A 463 -3.17 30.85 -12.73
CA PHE A 463 -2.28 31.98 -13.00
C PHE A 463 -1.00 31.75 -12.21
N ARG A 464 0.11 31.45 -12.87
CA ARG A 464 1.37 31.05 -12.26
C ARG A 464 2.45 32.09 -12.47
N ALA A 465 3.09 32.47 -11.39
CA ALA A 465 4.23 33.35 -11.38
C ALA A 465 5.46 32.59 -10.86
N ALA A 466 6.60 32.76 -11.52
CA ALA A 466 7.87 32.22 -11.09
C ALA A 466 8.97 33.26 -11.23
N TRP A 467 9.80 33.35 -10.21
CA TRP A 467 10.84 34.36 -10.07
C TRP A 467 12.22 33.73 -10.00
N TRP A 468 13.17 34.35 -10.70
CA TRP A 468 14.59 34.02 -10.66
C TRP A 468 15.38 35.26 -10.23
N ARG A 469 16.17 35.13 -9.16
CA ARG A 469 17.10 36.12 -8.65
C ARG A 469 18.32 36.20 -9.58
N ALA A 470 18.76 37.41 -9.91
CA ALA A 470 19.99 37.65 -10.68
C ALA A 470 20.08 36.86 -12.01
N ALA A 471 18.94 36.60 -12.65
CA ALA A 471 18.91 35.87 -13.91
C ALA A 471 19.69 36.64 -15.00
N ALA A 472 20.69 36.00 -15.59
CA ALA A 472 21.53 36.60 -16.63
C ALA A 472 20.86 36.72 -18.01
N LEU A 473 19.65 36.17 -18.18
CA LEU A 473 18.94 36.11 -19.45
C LEU A 473 17.93 37.26 -19.58
N ALA A 474 17.95 37.92 -20.74
CA ALA A 474 16.89 38.84 -21.13
C ALA A 474 15.55 38.09 -21.32
N PRO A 475 14.39 38.73 -21.10
CA PRO A 475 13.07 38.10 -21.25
C PRO A 475 12.85 37.38 -22.58
N GLU A 476 13.29 37.98 -23.69
CA GLU A 476 13.16 37.40 -25.03
C GLU A 476 14.04 36.16 -25.21
N ALA A 477 15.23 36.17 -24.62
CA ALA A 477 16.14 35.04 -24.62
C ALA A 477 15.58 33.90 -23.78
N ALA A 478 14.99 34.19 -22.63
CA ALA A 478 14.32 33.20 -21.77
C ALA A 478 13.10 32.57 -22.48
N ALA A 479 12.26 33.39 -23.13
CA ALA A 479 11.13 32.91 -23.93
C ALA A 479 11.58 31.98 -25.08
N THR A 480 12.65 32.37 -25.80
CA THR A 480 13.24 31.57 -26.87
C THR A 480 13.83 30.25 -26.34
N ALA A 481 14.50 30.30 -25.19
CA ALA A 481 15.16 29.16 -24.56
C ALA A 481 14.17 28.08 -24.08
N CYS A 482 12.94 28.46 -23.71
CA CYS A 482 11.89 27.49 -23.39
C CYS A 482 11.47 26.62 -24.59
N GLY A 483 11.72 27.06 -25.83
CA GLY A 483 11.51 26.26 -27.05
C GLY A 483 10.04 26.01 -27.44
N TRP A 484 9.09 26.66 -26.77
CA TRP A 484 7.64 26.48 -26.95
C TRP A 484 7.00 27.71 -27.60
N THR A 485 7.26 27.98 -28.89
CA THR A 485 6.78 29.24 -29.48
C THR A 485 5.99 29.06 -30.78
N ARG A 486 4.71 29.44 -30.73
CA ARG A 486 4.08 30.26 -31.79
C ARG A 486 3.98 31.70 -31.27
N ARG A 487 4.69 32.63 -31.91
CA ARG A 487 4.65 34.07 -31.58
C ARG A 487 3.21 34.57 -31.74
N SER A 488 2.59 35.04 -30.66
CA SER A 488 1.21 35.57 -30.73
C SER A 488 0.99 36.92 -30.06
N ALA A 489 1.89 37.44 -29.21
CA ALA A 489 1.67 38.73 -28.53
C ALA A 489 2.91 39.65 -28.36
N GLY A 490 4.15 39.12 -28.43
CA GLY A 490 5.38 39.90 -28.24
C GLY A 490 6.64 39.03 -28.29
N PRO A 491 7.86 39.61 -28.25
CA PRO A 491 9.11 38.86 -28.34
C PRO A 491 9.46 38.08 -27.06
N ALA A 492 8.89 38.46 -25.91
CA ALA A 492 9.02 37.78 -24.62
C ALA A 492 7.82 36.86 -24.28
N ALA A 493 6.84 36.76 -25.19
CA ALA A 493 5.63 35.97 -25.00
C ALA A 493 5.74 34.60 -25.69
N TYR A 494 5.07 33.60 -25.12
CA TYR A 494 5.05 32.23 -25.64
C TYR A 494 3.69 31.57 -25.42
N SER A 495 3.45 30.46 -26.12
CA SER A 495 2.26 29.64 -25.91
C SER A 495 2.61 28.17 -26.03
N ARG A 496 1.99 27.35 -25.17
CA ARG A 496 2.17 25.91 -25.14
C ARG A 496 0.84 25.19 -25.09
N ARG A 497 0.84 23.95 -25.57
CA ARG A 497 -0.31 23.04 -25.51
C ARG A 497 0.18 21.66 -25.13
N HIS A 498 -0.54 21.02 -24.23
CA HIS A 498 -0.35 19.62 -23.90
C HIS A 498 -1.69 18.98 -23.55
N VAL A 499 -1.75 17.65 -23.55
CA VAL A 499 -2.93 16.91 -23.13
C VAL A 499 -2.61 16.27 -21.79
N LEU A 500 -3.44 16.55 -20.79
CA LEU A 500 -3.36 15.95 -19.47
C LEU A 500 -4.68 15.23 -19.19
N LEU A 501 -4.63 13.90 -19.04
CA LEU A 501 -5.79 13.07 -18.72
C LEU A 501 -7.02 13.37 -19.58
N GLY A 502 -6.81 13.46 -20.90
CA GLY A 502 -7.89 13.71 -21.88
C GLY A 502 -8.36 15.16 -21.97
N VAL A 503 -7.82 16.07 -21.15
CA VAL A 503 -8.07 17.51 -21.26
C VAL A 503 -6.93 18.17 -22.02
N THR A 504 -7.25 18.87 -23.11
CA THR A 504 -6.27 19.72 -23.79
C THR A 504 -6.08 20.99 -22.98
N ILE A 505 -4.91 21.12 -22.37
CA ILE A 505 -4.50 22.28 -21.59
C ILE A 505 -3.65 23.17 -22.47
N GLY A 506 -4.06 24.43 -22.60
CA GLY A 506 -3.24 25.47 -23.20
C GLY A 506 -2.63 26.35 -22.11
N ALA A 507 -1.47 26.91 -22.41
CA ALA A 507 -0.90 27.98 -21.60
C ALA A 507 -0.39 29.13 -22.48
N GLU A 508 -0.58 30.34 -22.00
CA GLU A 508 -0.04 31.57 -22.56
C GLU A 508 0.81 32.23 -21.48
N GLY A 509 2.03 32.66 -21.83
CA GLY A 509 2.94 33.22 -20.84
C GLY A 509 3.82 34.32 -21.39
N GLU A 510 4.32 35.15 -20.48
CA GLU A 510 5.16 36.30 -20.78
C GLU A 510 6.26 36.44 -19.72
N TRP A 511 7.46 36.76 -20.21
CA TRP A 511 8.61 37.05 -19.37
C TRP A 511 8.76 38.55 -19.19
N ILE A 512 8.97 39.00 -17.95
CA ILE A 512 9.22 40.41 -17.64
C ILE A 512 10.49 40.54 -16.81
N ALA A 513 11.29 41.55 -17.11
CA ALA A 513 12.41 41.98 -16.27
C ALA A 513 11.91 42.94 -15.20
N GLY A 514 12.33 42.75 -13.95
CA GLY A 514 11.91 43.61 -12.84
C GLY A 514 12.76 43.42 -11.58
N GLY A 515 13.14 44.53 -10.94
CA GLY A 515 14.09 44.50 -9.81
C GLY A 515 15.46 43.99 -10.25
N ASP A 516 16.03 43.08 -9.46
CA ASP A 516 17.31 42.39 -9.73
C ASP A 516 17.12 41.00 -10.35
N GLY A 517 15.97 40.73 -10.99
CA GLY A 517 15.62 39.39 -11.45
C GLY A 517 14.69 39.34 -12.65
N LEU A 518 14.23 38.11 -12.92
CA LEU A 518 13.38 37.77 -14.04
C LEU A 518 12.09 37.10 -13.51
N LEU A 519 10.94 37.55 -13.99
CA LEU A 519 9.63 37.02 -13.61
C LEU A 519 8.97 36.40 -14.85
N ARG A 520 8.44 35.20 -14.68
CA ARG A 520 7.60 34.51 -15.67
C ARG A 520 6.17 34.50 -15.17
N LEU A 521 5.26 35.02 -15.98
CA LEU A 521 3.82 34.98 -15.74
C LEU A 521 3.19 34.05 -16.77
N GLU A 522 2.35 33.13 -16.34
CA GLU A 522 1.70 32.15 -17.20
C GLU A 522 0.25 31.93 -16.77
N VAL A 523 -0.68 32.00 -17.70
CA VAL A 523 -2.03 31.46 -17.52
C VAL A 523 -2.10 30.08 -18.15
N GLU A 524 -2.60 29.11 -17.39
CA GLU A 524 -2.82 27.72 -17.82
C GLU A 524 -4.29 27.36 -17.58
N ALA A 525 -4.95 26.82 -18.61
CA ALA A 525 -6.36 26.45 -18.55
C ALA A 525 -6.71 25.41 -19.63
N PRO A 526 -7.85 24.69 -19.51
CA PRO A 526 -8.45 24.00 -20.63
C PRO A 526 -8.54 24.94 -21.85
N GLU A 527 -8.18 24.45 -23.04
CA GLU A 527 -8.05 25.28 -24.25
C GLU A 527 -9.33 26.09 -24.55
N ALA A 528 -10.51 25.55 -24.24
CA ALA A 528 -11.79 26.22 -24.40
C ALA A 528 -11.97 27.47 -23.51
N LYS A 529 -11.26 27.55 -22.37
CA LYS A 529 -11.35 28.66 -21.40
C LYS A 529 -10.33 29.76 -21.65
N LEU A 530 -9.20 29.44 -22.31
CA LEU A 530 -8.12 30.42 -22.55
C LEU A 530 -8.59 31.74 -23.17
N PRO A 531 -9.45 31.76 -24.22
CA PRO A 531 -9.91 33.01 -24.81
C PRO A 531 -10.62 33.95 -23.80
N LEU A 532 -11.31 33.38 -22.81
CA LEU A 532 -12.03 34.14 -21.77
C LEU A 532 -11.08 34.77 -20.74
N LEU A 533 -9.84 34.29 -20.67
CA LEU A 533 -8.84 34.69 -19.68
C LEU A 533 -7.80 35.65 -20.24
N ARG A 534 -7.74 35.85 -21.56
CA ARG A 534 -6.70 36.67 -22.22
C ARG A 534 -6.68 38.12 -21.78
N ASP A 535 -7.85 38.73 -21.63
CA ASP A 535 -7.93 40.12 -21.18
C ASP A 535 -7.43 40.25 -19.74
N LEU A 536 -7.83 39.32 -18.87
CA LEU A 536 -7.37 39.26 -17.48
C LEU A 536 -5.86 39.00 -17.41
N PHE A 537 -5.33 38.08 -18.22
CA PHE A 537 -3.90 37.81 -18.31
C PHE A 537 -3.12 39.04 -18.76
N THR A 538 -3.61 39.76 -19.76
CA THR A 538 -3.01 41.01 -20.25
C THR A 538 -3.03 42.10 -19.18
N ALA A 539 -4.14 42.25 -18.47
CA ALA A 539 -4.26 43.17 -17.33
C ALA A 539 -3.29 42.80 -16.20
N TRP A 540 -3.14 41.50 -15.93
CA TRP A 540 -2.23 40.97 -14.91
C TRP A 540 -0.76 41.25 -15.25
N VAL A 541 -0.33 40.96 -16.49
CA VAL A 541 1.04 41.28 -16.97
C VAL A 541 1.31 42.77 -16.84
N LYS A 542 0.36 43.63 -17.23
CA LYS A 542 0.50 45.08 -17.11
C LYS A 542 0.61 45.54 -15.65
N ALA A 543 -0.20 44.97 -14.75
CA ALA A 543 -0.14 45.27 -13.33
C ALA A 543 1.20 44.83 -12.72
N ALA A 544 1.71 43.67 -13.11
CA ALA A 544 2.98 43.14 -12.65
C ALA A 544 4.19 43.96 -13.14
N ALA A 545 4.14 44.48 -14.36
CA ALA A 545 5.20 45.32 -14.94
C ALA A 545 5.18 46.79 -14.45
N ALA A 546 4.22 47.18 -13.61
CA ALA A 546 4.08 48.58 -13.18
C ALA A 546 5.28 49.07 -12.34
N PRO A 547 5.66 50.35 -12.39
CA PRO A 547 6.80 50.88 -11.62
C PRO A 547 6.63 50.80 -10.10
N HIS A 548 5.40 50.61 -9.61
CA HIS A 548 5.02 50.58 -8.20
C HIS A 548 4.97 49.15 -7.63
N SER A 549 4.98 48.13 -8.48
CA SER A 549 5.08 46.71 -8.12
C SER A 549 6.53 46.27 -7.97
N ARG A 550 7.47 47.20 -7.76
CA ARG A 550 8.93 46.94 -7.76
C ARG A 550 9.27 45.76 -6.85
N TRP A 551 9.64 44.70 -7.54
CA TRP A 551 10.06 43.38 -7.13
C TRP A 551 11.41 43.34 -6.40
N GLY A 552 11.74 44.37 -5.61
CA GLY A 552 13.01 44.47 -4.88
C GLY A 552 12.86 44.05 -3.41
N PRO A 553 13.98 43.77 -2.70
CA PRO A 553 13.93 43.55 -1.26
C PRO A 553 13.26 44.77 -0.57
N PRO A 554 12.55 44.56 0.55
CA PRO A 554 11.96 45.67 1.28
C PRO A 554 13.05 46.70 1.60
N GLU A 555 12.79 47.99 1.34
CA GLU A 555 13.71 49.04 1.77
C GLU A 555 13.87 48.93 3.29
N PRO A 556 15.10 48.85 3.83
CA PRO A 556 15.29 48.91 5.27
C PRO A 556 14.90 50.30 5.76
N GLY A 557 13.72 50.40 6.36
CA GLY A 557 13.29 51.55 7.15
C GLY A 557 12.24 52.48 6.53
N ARG A 558 11.05 51.97 6.17
CA ARG A 558 9.82 52.78 6.10
C ARG A 558 8.66 52.12 6.81
#